data_AF-A0A537AFV4-F1
#
_entry.id   AF-A0A537AFV4-F1
#
_cell.length_a   1.000
_cell.length_b   1.000
_cell.length_c   1.000
_cell.angle_alpha   90.00
_cell.angle_beta   90.00
_cell.angle_gamma   90.00
#
_symmetry.space_group_name_H-M   'P 1'
#
loop_
_entity.id
_entity.type
_entity.pdbx_description
1 polymer ?
#
loop_
_entity_poly.entity_id
_entity_poly.type
_entity_poly.pdbx_seq_one_letter_code
_entity_poly.pdbx_strand_id
1 'polypeptide(L)'
;MRQDSSAPSKPNVLQQSGSGPFPWCVLPKTVVENGFVEVRFKSISGKADQAGGVMWRWKDGDNYYVARANALEDNVSLYHTTNGRRITIKYVDAPVPPNVWHTLRVEFSGKRIKVALNGKTYIDLEDAHIAGSGAVGLWTKADSVTAFDDFSYGSQ
;
A
#
# COMPACT_ATOMS: atom_id res chain seq x y z
N MET A 1 17.70 4.66 -0.98
CA MET A 1 17.31 5.62 -2.04
C MET A 1 18.05 5.27 -3.32
N ARG A 2 17.40 5.38 -4.48
CA ARG A 2 17.95 5.14 -5.83
C ARG A 2 17.61 6.31 -6.74
N GLN A 3 18.46 6.61 -7.72
CA GLN A 3 18.15 7.61 -8.73
C GLN A 3 17.21 7.02 -9.80
N ASP A 4 16.21 7.80 -10.20
CA ASP A 4 15.26 7.49 -11.27
C ASP A 4 14.84 8.80 -11.95
N SER A 5 15.18 8.95 -13.24
CA SER A 5 14.85 10.17 -14.01
C SER A 5 13.36 10.32 -14.30
N SER A 6 12.60 9.24 -14.18
CA SER A 6 11.13 9.23 -14.28
C SER A 6 10.43 9.47 -12.94
N ALA A 7 11.17 9.64 -11.83
CA ALA A 7 10.60 9.87 -10.51
C ALA A 7 9.64 11.06 -10.52
N PRO A 8 8.47 10.95 -9.89
CA PRO A 8 7.56 12.07 -9.67
C PRO A 8 8.24 13.29 -9.04
N SER A 9 9.08 13.09 -8.03
CA SER A 9 9.70 14.17 -7.24
C SER A 9 11.18 14.45 -7.57
N LYS A 10 11.75 13.82 -8.61
CA LYS A 10 13.16 13.87 -9.11
C LYS A 10 14.26 14.41 -8.16
N PRO A 11 15.41 13.71 -8.00
CA PRO A 11 15.86 12.58 -8.83
C PRO A 11 15.74 11.22 -8.12
N ASN A 12 15.26 11.18 -6.89
CA ASN A 12 15.42 10.01 -6.02
C ASN A 12 14.08 9.33 -5.70
N VAL A 13 14.11 8.02 -5.58
CA VAL A 13 13.00 7.19 -5.12
C VAL A 13 13.43 6.31 -3.94
N LEU A 14 12.47 5.90 -3.13
CA LEU A 14 12.66 4.78 -2.20
C LEU A 14 12.41 3.48 -2.95
N GLN A 15 13.45 2.69 -3.16
CA GLN A 15 13.32 1.39 -3.82
C GLN A 15 13.40 0.26 -2.79
N GLN A 16 12.40 -0.59 -2.77
CA GLN A 16 12.43 -1.87 -2.07
C GLN A 16 12.92 -2.94 -3.07
N SER A 17 13.97 -3.67 -2.70
CA SER A 17 14.60 -4.70 -3.56
C SER A 17 15.04 -5.94 -2.79
N GLY A 18 14.61 -6.08 -1.53
CA GLY A 18 14.83 -7.27 -0.72
C GLY A 18 13.77 -8.34 -0.99
N SER A 19 14.05 -9.58 -0.59
CA SER A 19 13.07 -10.66 -0.68
C SER A 19 12.60 -11.06 0.72
N GLY A 20 11.30 -11.29 0.87
CA GLY A 20 10.68 -11.76 2.11
C GLY A 20 9.17 -11.90 1.92
N PRO A 21 8.46 -12.60 2.83
CA PRO A 21 7.02 -12.83 2.66
C PRO A 21 6.26 -11.50 2.52
N PHE A 22 6.51 -10.56 3.44
CA PHE A 22 5.93 -9.21 3.45
C PHE A 22 6.99 -8.21 3.89
N PRO A 23 7.64 -7.46 2.99
CA PRO A 23 8.49 -6.32 3.36
C PRO A 23 7.66 -5.07 3.68
N TRP A 24 8.09 -4.33 4.70
CA TRP A 24 7.33 -3.25 5.33
C TRP A 24 8.28 -2.10 5.69
N CYS A 25 7.84 -0.88 5.42
CA CYS A 25 8.51 0.35 5.82
C CYS A 25 7.48 1.23 6.52
N VAL A 26 7.56 1.26 7.85
CA VAL A 26 6.59 1.95 8.72
C VAL A 26 7.13 3.30 9.15
N LEU A 27 6.26 4.30 9.31
CA LEU A 27 6.57 5.56 9.99
C LEU A 27 6.07 5.49 11.45
N PRO A 28 6.89 5.01 12.41
CA PRO A 28 6.42 4.59 13.73
C PRO A 28 5.88 5.71 14.63
N LYS A 29 6.08 6.99 14.27
CA LYS A 29 5.59 8.15 15.06
C LYS A 29 4.26 8.70 14.57
N THR A 30 3.60 8.04 13.62
CA THR A 30 2.32 8.47 13.06
C THR A 30 1.16 7.89 13.85
N VAL A 31 0.12 8.70 14.07
CA VAL A 31 -1.07 8.34 14.84
C VAL A 31 -2.28 8.83 14.06
N VAL A 32 -2.75 8.02 13.11
CA VAL A 32 -3.88 8.38 12.22
C VAL A 32 -5.05 7.43 12.50
N GLU A 33 -6.18 7.98 12.94
CA GLU A 33 -7.42 7.21 13.20
C GLU A 33 -8.39 7.25 12.02
N ASN A 34 -8.66 8.46 11.55
CA ASN A 34 -9.47 8.77 10.38
C ASN A 34 -8.65 9.70 9.49
N GLY A 35 -8.56 9.40 8.20
CA GLY A 35 -7.60 10.05 7.33
C GLY A 35 -7.39 9.34 6.02
N PHE A 36 -6.20 9.53 5.47
CA PHE A 36 -5.75 8.87 4.26
C PHE A 36 -4.27 8.50 4.31
N VAL A 37 -3.90 7.54 3.47
CA VAL A 37 -2.52 7.25 3.08
C VAL A 37 -2.47 7.16 1.56
N GLU A 38 -1.48 7.80 0.96
CA GLU A 38 -1.28 7.83 -0.48
C GLU A 38 0.19 7.63 -0.82
N VAL A 39 0.45 6.95 -1.93
CA VAL A 39 1.80 6.84 -2.48
C VAL A 39 1.75 6.77 -4.00
N ARG A 40 2.81 7.25 -4.64
CA ARG A 40 3.11 6.88 -6.02
C ARG A 40 4.06 5.69 -6.04
N PHE A 41 3.71 4.65 -6.78
CA PHE A 41 4.55 3.46 -6.92
C PHE A 41 4.77 3.11 -8.39
N LYS A 42 5.91 2.49 -8.67
CA LYS A 42 6.24 1.87 -9.96
C LYS A 42 6.80 0.49 -9.70
N SER A 43 6.11 -0.54 -10.18
CA SER A 43 6.55 -1.92 -10.05
C SER A 43 7.54 -2.26 -11.17
N ILE A 44 8.77 -2.63 -10.80
CA ILE A 44 9.90 -2.78 -11.73
C ILE A 44 10.04 -4.23 -12.18
N SER A 45 10.04 -5.15 -11.21
CA SER A 45 10.18 -6.59 -11.45
C SER A 45 9.68 -7.42 -10.27
N GLY A 46 9.71 -8.75 -10.43
CA GLY A 46 9.27 -9.74 -9.46
C GLY A 46 8.57 -10.89 -10.19
N LYS A 47 8.81 -12.13 -9.78
CA LYS A 47 8.23 -13.33 -10.41
C LYS A 47 7.05 -13.88 -9.63
N ALA A 48 7.13 -13.84 -8.30
CA ALA A 48 6.04 -14.31 -7.45
C ALA A 48 5.01 -13.21 -7.20
N ASP A 49 5.44 -11.94 -7.17
CA ASP A 49 4.56 -10.79 -7.07
C ASP A 49 5.23 -9.55 -7.68
N GLN A 50 4.45 -8.64 -8.24
CA GLN A 50 4.94 -7.35 -8.75
C GLN A 50 4.03 -6.23 -8.27
N ALA A 51 4.14 -5.93 -6.98
CA ALA A 51 3.18 -5.10 -6.26
C ALA A 51 3.78 -3.88 -5.55
N GLY A 52 2.93 -2.86 -5.41
CA GLY A 52 3.09 -1.76 -4.47
C GLY A 52 1.87 -1.67 -3.57
N GLY A 53 2.09 -1.30 -2.31
CA GLY A 53 1.02 -1.20 -1.34
C GLY A 53 1.27 -0.17 -0.26
N VAL A 54 0.19 0.20 0.41
CA VAL A 54 0.19 1.05 1.60
C VAL A 54 -0.43 0.30 2.78
N MET A 55 -0.01 0.65 3.99
CA MET A 55 -0.58 0.16 5.24
C MET A 55 -1.04 1.30 6.14
N TRP A 56 -2.07 1.04 6.93
CA TRP A 56 -2.62 1.96 7.92
C TRP A 56 -3.16 1.20 9.13
N ARG A 57 -3.47 1.94 10.20
CA ARG A 57 -3.82 1.39 11.52
C ARG A 57 -2.82 0.34 12.00
N TRP A 58 -1.55 0.48 11.61
CA TRP A 58 -0.50 -0.40 12.07
C TRP A 58 -0.31 -0.18 13.56
N LYS A 59 -0.49 -1.26 14.34
CA LYS A 59 -0.26 -1.27 15.79
C LYS A 59 1.09 -1.94 16.09
N ASP A 60 1.35 -3.02 15.40
CA ASP A 60 2.53 -3.87 15.50
C ASP A 60 2.64 -4.75 14.23
N GLY A 61 3.63 -5.65 14.21
CA GLY A 61 3.86 -6.59 13.11
C GLY A 61 2.75 -7.60 12.84
N ASP A 62 1.77 -7.67 13.72
CA ASP A 62 0.70 -8.64 13.72
C ASP A 62 -0.68 -8.02 13.49
N ASN A 63 -0.78 -6.69 13.47
CA ASN A 63 -2.06 -5.95 13.45
C ASN A 63 -1.99 -4.69 12.56
N TYR A 64 -2.45 -4.79 11.30
CA TYR A 64 -2.54 -3.68 10.34
C TYR A 64 -3.45 -3.99 9.15
N TYR A 65 -3.93 -2.96 8.45
CA TYR A 65 -4.56 -3.12 7.12
C TYR A 65 -3.56 -2.90 5.99
N VAL A 66 -3.84 -3.48 4.81
CA VAL A 66 -3.06 -3.29 3.58
C VAL A 66 -3.97 -3.13 2.38
N ALA A 67 -3.66 -2.14 1.54
CA ALA A 67 -4.11 -2.09 0.15
C ALA A 67 -2.92 -2.38 -0.76
N ARG A 68 -3.11 -3.28 -1.73
CA ARG A 68 -2.08 -3.72 -2.68
C ARG A 68 -2.60 -3.59 -4.10
N ALA A 69 -1.82 -2.95 -4.97
CA ALA A 69 -1.99 -3.03 -6.41
C ALA A 69 -0.90 -3.95 -6.98
N ASN A 70 -1.26 -4.89 -7.85
CA ASN A 70 -0.35 -5.92 -8.37
C ASN A 70 -0.43 -5.99 -9.90
N ALA A 71 0.73 -5.87 -10.54
CA ALA A 71 0.86 -5.90 -12.00
C ALA A 71 0.79 -7.31 -12.61
N LEU A 72 1.16 -8.38 -11.88
CA LEU A 72 1.05 -9.74 -12.40
C LEU A 72 -0.38 -10.28 -12.38
N GLU A 73 -1.18 -9.80 -11.43
CA GLU A 73 -2.55 -10.27 -11.23
C GLU A 73 -3.61 -9.26 -11.77
N ASP A 74 -3.19 -8.11 -12.31
CA ASP A 74 -4.06 -7.01 -12.76
C ASP A 74 -5.19 -6.69 -11.77
N ASN A 75 -4.83 -6.47 -10.51
CA ASN A 75 -5.81 -6.24 -9.46
C ASN A 75 -5.38 -5.23 -8.40
N VAL A 76 -6.41 -4.72 -7.73
CA VAL A 76 -6.33 -4.07 -6.41
C VAL A 76 -6.95 -5.00 -5.38
N SER A 77 -6.30 -5.10 -4.23
CA SER A 77 -6.70 -5.99 -3.15
C SER A 77 -6.60 -5.33 -1.79
N LEU A 78 -7.51 -5.70 -0.90
CA LEU A 78 -7.62 -5.23 0.48
C LEU A 78 -7.47 -6.40 1.44
N TYR A 79 -6.60 -6.24 2.44
CA TYR A 79 -6.33 -7.23 3.48
C TYR A 79 -6.36 -6.59 4.86
N HIS A 80 -6.60 -7.43 5.87
CA HIS A 80 -6.17 -7.14 7.23
C HIS A 80 -5.21 -8.23 7.69
N THR A 81 -4.26 -7.86 8.55
CA THR A 81 -3.48 -8.79 9.36
C THR A 81 -3.91 -8.57 10.80
N THR A 82 -4.34 -9.63 11.47
CA THR A 82 -4.73 -9.62 12.89
C THR A 82 -4.18 -10.85 13.56
N ASN A 83 -3.51 -10.68 14.70
CA ASN A 83 -2.77 -11.75 15.38
C ASN A 83 -1.80 -12.49 14.43
N GLY A 84 -1.10 -11.74 13.58
CA GLY A 84 -0.09 -12.26 12.64
C GLY A 84 -0.68 -12.99 11.44
N ARG A 85 -2.00 -13.16 11.38
CA ARG A 85 -2.68 -13.83 10.27
C ARG A 85 -3.25 -12.80 9.30
N ARG A 86 -2.73 -12.79 8.08
CA ARG A 86 -3.27 -12.01 6.97
C ARG A 86 -4.50 -12.69 6.36
N ILE A 87 -5.59 -11.95 6.25
CA ILE A 87 -6.85 -12.36 5.64
C ILE A 87 -7.18 -11.40 4.50
N THR A 88 -7.67 -11.96 3.40
CA THR A 88 -8.17 -11.16 2.27
C THR A 88 -9.59 -10.69 2.59
N ILE A 89 -9.84 -9.40 2.44
CA ILE A 89 -11.19 -8.82 2.49
C ILE A 89 -11.79 -8.81 1.08
N LYS A 90 -11.04 -8.31 0.08
CA LYS A 90 -11.55 -8.20 -1.29
C LYS A 90 -10.43 -8.17 -2.35
N TYR A 91 -10.74 -8.72 -3.52
CA TYR A 91 -10.02 -8.51 -4.78
C TYR A 91 -10.95 -7.83 -5.78
N VAL A 92 -10.41 -6.92 -6.58
CA VAL A 92 -11.11 -6.27 -7.70
C VAL A 92 -10.13 -6.11 -8.86
N ASP A 93 -10.54 -6.52 -10.06
CA ASP A 93 -9.76 -6.32 -11.28
C ASP A 93 -9.52 -4.83 -11.53
N ALA A 94 -8.28 -4.48 -11.83
CA ALA A 94 -7.85 -3.11 -12.08
C ALA A 94 -6.59 -3.14 -12.96
N PRO A 95 -6.48 -2.29 -13.98
CA PRO A 95 -5.28 -2.25 -14.81
C PRO A 95 -4.10 -1.73 -14.00
N VAL A 96 -3.06 -2.56 -13.82
CA VAL A 96 -1.81 -2.17 -13.16
C VAL A 96 -0.62 -2.48 -14.08
N PRO A 97 -0.44 -1.75 -15.20
CA PRO A 97 0.71 -1.99 -16.07
C PRO A 97 2.05 -1.89 -15.30
N PRO A 98 3.01 -2.79 -15.55
CA PRO A 98 4.32 -2.70 -14.93
C PRO A 98 5.13 -1.52 -15.52
N ASN A 99 6.16 -1.08 -14.82
CA ASN A 99 7.10 -0.04 -15.26
C ASN A 99 6.48 1.34 -15.55
N VAL A 100 5.27 1.62 -15.07
CA VAL A 100 4.66 2.95 -15.08
C VAL A 100 4.31 3.40 -13.66
N TRP A 101 4.24 4.72 -13.47
CA TRP A 101 3.87 5.28 -12.17
C TRP A 101 2.37 5.25 -11.96
N HIS A 102 1.97 4.72 -10.82
CA HIS A 102 0.60 4.65 -10.34
C HIS A 102 0.45 5.41 -9.03
N THR A 103 -0.72 5.99 -8.79
CA THR A 103 -1.10 6.53 -7.48
C THR A 103 -2.03 5.54 -6.78
N LEU A 104 -1.65 5.03 -5.62
CA LEU A 104 -2.51 4.22 -4.75
C LEU A 104 -2.87 5.05 -3.53
N ARG A 105 -4.17 5.20 -3.28
CA ARG A 105 -4.72 5.95 -2.15
C ARG A 105 -5.71 5.10 -1.37
N VAL A 106 -5.62 5.16 -0.06
CA VAL A 106 -6.65 4.66 0.84
C VAL A 106 -7.18 5.81 1.70
N GLU A 107 -8.50 5.95 1.75
CA GLU A 107 -9.20 6.79 2.72
C GLU A 107 -9.92 5.91 3.71
N PHE A 108 -9.82 6.23 5.00
CA PHE A 108 -10.41 5.45 6.07
C PHE A 108 -11.00 6.36 7.13
N SER A 109 -12.24 6.07 7.54
CA SER A 109 -12.93 6.83 8.58
C SER A 109 -13.93 5.92 9.30
N GLY A 110 -13.76 5.76 10.61
CA GLY A 110 -14.48 4.76 11.39
C GLY A 110 -14.26 3.35 10.84
N LYS A 111 -15.32 2.74 10.29
CA LYS A 111 -15.26 1.42 9.64
C LYS A 111 -15.13 1.50 8.13
N ARG A 112 -15.37 2.66 7.52
CA ARG A 112 -15.39 2.79 6.06
C ARG A 112 -13.96 2.83 5.52
N ILE A 113 -13.71 2.06 4.47
CA ILE A 113 -12.43 1.99 3.76
C ILE A 113 -12.70 2.17 2.27
N LYS A 114 -12.02 3.14 1.65
CA LYS A 114 -12.02 3.40 0.21
C LYS A 114 -10.62 3.21 -0.35
N VAL A 115 -10.47 2.35 -1.35
CA VAL A 115 -9.19 2.15 -2.07
C VAL A 115 -9.36 2.65 -3.49
N ALA A 116 -8.50 3.59 -3.87
CA ALA A 116 -8.44 4.17 -5.20
C ALA A 116 -7.08 3.93 -5.85
N LEU A 117 -7.10 3.60 -7.14
CA LEU A 117 -5.92 3.49 -7.99
C LEU A 117 -6.07 4.50 -9.13
N ASN A 118 -5.07 5.36 -9.31
CA ASN A 118 -5.07 6.43 -10.30
C ASN A 118 -6.33 7.32 -10.23
N GLY A 119 -6.80 7.62 -9.02
CA GLY A 119 -7.98 8.44 -8.76
C GLY A 119 -9.32 7.74 -8.96
N LYS A 120 -9.36 6.51 -9.49
CA LYS A 120 -10.60 5.71 -9.58
C LYS A 120 -10.73 4.80 -8.35
N THR A 121 -11.88 4.88 -7.68
CA THR A 121 -12.22 3.98 -6.56
C THR A 121 -12.57 2.58 -7.08
N TYR A 122 -11.89 1.56 -6.54
CA TYR A 122 -12.13 0.15 -6.87
C TYR A 122 -12.77 -0.62 -5.70
N ILE A 123 -12.46 -0.23 -4.46
CA ILE A 123 -13.01 -0.84 -3.26
C ILE A 123 -13.61 0.26 -2.40
N ASP A 124 -14.84 0.07 -1.95
CA ASP A 124 -15.53 0.96 -1.01
C ASP A 124 -16.46 0.12 -0.14
N LEU A 125 -16.03 -0.18 1.10
CA LEU A 125 -16.72 -1.10 2.01
C LEU A 125 -16.50 -0.72 3.47
N GLU A 126 -17.16 -1.45 4.37
CA GLU A 126 -16.92 -1.34 5.80
C GLU A 126 -16.16 -2.56 6.33
N ASP A 127 -15.17 -2.33 7.18
CA ASP A 127 -14.45 -3.36 7.93
C ASP A 127 -14.09 -2.82 9.33
N ALA A 128 -14.17 -3.68 10.34
CA ALA A 128 -13.99 -3.29 11.75
C ALA A 128 -12.98 -4.17 12.50
N HIS A 129 -12.20 -4.99 11.80
CA HIS A 129 -11.22 -5.89 12.43
C HIS A 129 -10.14 -5.14 13.20
N ILE A 130 -9.78 -3.92 12.78
CA ILE A 130 -8.80 -3.07 13.47
C ILE A 130 -9.37 -1.67 13.63
N ALA A 131 -9.51 -1.24 14.88
CA ALA A 131 -10.07 0.07 15.26
C ALA A 131 -9.02 1.02 15.83
N GLY A 132 -9.39 2.31 15.91
CA GLY A 132 -8.58 3.37 16.49
C GLY A 132 -7.39 3.79 15.62
N SER A 133 -6.54 4.65 16.19
CA SER A 133 -5.36 5.21 15.53
C SER A 133 -4.23 4.21 15.35
N GLY A 134 -3.42 4.37 14.31
CA GLY A 134 -2.18 3.63 14.19
C GLY A 134 -1.21 4.28 13.21
N ALA A 135 -0.06 3.64 13.06
CA ALA A 135 0.95 4.10 12.12
C ALA A 135 0.57 3.79 10.67
N VAL A 136 1.23 4.49 9.77
CA VAL A 136 1.09 4.34 8.32
C VAL A 136 2.42 3.98 7.68
N GLY A 137 2.38 3.42 6.48
CA GLY A 137 3.61 3.04 5.78
C GLY A 137 3.41 2.39 4.41
N LEU A 138 4.50 1.83 3.91
CA LEU A 138 4.61 1.17 2.62
C LEU A 138 4.76 -0.33 2.78
N TRP A 139 4.18 -1.07 1.85
CA TRP A 139 4.13 -2.53 1.87
C TRP A 139 4.47 -3.10 0.49
N THR A 140 5.23 -4.19 0.44
CA THR A 140 5.43 -5.01 -0.75
C THR A 140 5.24 -6.50 -0.44
N LYS A 141 5.40 -7.38 -1.43
CA LYS A 141 5.29 -8.83 -1.25
C LYS A 141 6.42 -9.57 -1.95
N ALA A 142 6.84 -10.69 -1.35
CA ALA A 142 7.72 -11.66 -1.97
C ALA A 142 9.01 -11.05 -2.54
N ASP A 143 9.19 -11.16 -3.86
CA ASP A 143 10.35 -10.70 -4.62
C ASP A 143 10.06 -9.44 -5.45
N SER A 144 8.97 -8.72 -5.15
CA SER A 144 8.67 -7.45 -5.80
C SER A 144 9.82 -6.47 -5.66
N VAL A 145 10.27 -5.92 -6.77
CA VAL A 145 11.12 -4.73 -6.80
C VAL A 145 10.23 -3.55 -7.16
N THR A 146 10.04 -2.65 -6.21
CA THR A 146 9.10 -1.53 -6.35
C THR A 146 9.76 -0.23 -5.92
N ALA A 147 9.63 0.78 -6.78
CA ALA A 147 9.98 2.16 -6.46
C ALA A 147 8.76 2.88 -5.89
N PHE A 148 8.99 3.67 -4.85
CA PHE A 148 8.00 4.51 -4.19
C PHE A 148 8.47 5.96 -4.18
N ASP A 149 7.51 6.86 -4.35
CA ASP A 149 7.70 8.31 -4.32
C ASP A 149 6.40 9.00 -3.85
N ASP A 150 6.47 10.29 -3.51
CA ASP A 150 5.33 11.11 -3.09
C ASP A 150 4.43 10.44 -2.01
N PHE A 151 5.05 9.74 -1.05
CA PHE A 151 4.31 9.19 0.07
C PHE A 151 3.73 10.34 0.92
N SER A 152 2.42 10.31 1.15
CA SER A 152 1.73 11.30 1.97
C SER A 152 0.63 10.65 2.80
N TYR A 153 0.31 11.29 3.93
CA TYR A 153 -0.77 10.89 4.81
C TYR A 153 -1.31 12.13 5.52
N GLY A 154 -2.55 12.05 6.00
CA GLY A 154 -3.17 13.13 6.74
C GLY A 154 -4.37 12.64 7.53
N SER A 155 -4.69 13.36 8.60
CA SER A 155 -5.91 13.16 9.38
C SER A 155 -7.06 13.97 8.77
N GLN A 156 -8.29 13.50 8.99
CA GLN A 156 -9.51 14.30 8.75
C GLN A 156 -9.76 15.28 9.90
#